data_AF-A0A0W0YS55-F1
#
_entry.id   AF-A0A0W0YS55-F1
#
_cell.length_a   1.000
_cell.length_b   1.000
_cell.length_c   1.000
_cell.angle_alpha   90.00
_cell.angle_beta   90.00
_cell.angle_gamma   90.00
#
_symmetry.space_group_name_H-M   'P 1'
#
loop_
_entity.id
_entity.type
_entity.pdbx_description
1 polymer ?
#
loop_
_entity_poly.entity_id
_entity_poly.type
_entity_poly.pdbx_seq_one_letter_code
_entity_poly.pdbx_strand_id
1 'polypeptide(L)'
;MKDKNEKPISTSKEEFEKATRPNVLATLSLGASLMGAAFKAGAIEMWSSFKKADVTEKEDVSYEIRREDRKALHEPKPHVQAVNITLDKKDISLSAEQAENFNTQNQMEDEYQYSPSFADRERFFTKDQKRETAIAERFNLEADEAPNKFFKEDYTEEDVAICKKEREAGKAGWLCHTIFKAAKNTVHMNRCGIYSDFQFGDEHIDIAIKNSTQFDFNKQS
;
A
#
# COMPACT_ATOMS: atom_id res chain seq x y z
N MET A 1 -18.94 16.37 23.84
CA MET A 1 -20.39 16.12 23.94
C MET A 1 -20.73 15.20 22.79
N LYS A 2 -21.17 13.96 23.04
CA LYS A 2 -21.64 13.05 21.97
C LYS A 2 -23.06 13.46 21.58
N ASP A 3 -23.31 13.67 20.31
CA ASP A 3 -24.65 13.97 19.80
C ASP A 3 -25.60 12.83 20.14
N LYS A 4 -26.65 13.14 20.91
CA LYS A 4 -27.61 12.15 21.43
C LYS A 4 -28.67 11.72 20.40
N ASN A 5 -28.42 11.93 19.11
CA ASN A 5 -29.43 11.77 18.05
C ASN A 5 -29.12 10.67 17.02
N GLU A 6 -28.00 9.97 17.11
CA GLU A 6 -27.75 8.84 16.22
C GLU A 6 -28.55 7.62 16.70
N LYS A 7 -29.54 7.22 15.90
CA LYS A 7 -30.31 6.00 16.16
C LYS A 7 -29.48 4.78 15.74
N PRO A 8 -29.40 3.73 16.57
CA PRO A 8 -28.76 2.48 16.17
C PRO A 8 -29.46 1.89 14.94
N ILE A 9 -28.66 1.42 13.97
CA ILE A 9 -29.14 1.11 12.60
C ILE A 9 -29.60 -0.35 12.46
N SER A 10 -29.03 -1.29 13.22
CA SER A 10 -29.42 -2.71 13.27
C SER A 10 -28.54 -3.49 14.26
N THR A 11 -28.97 -4.70 14.65
CA THR A 11 -28.22 -5.62 15.52
C THR A 11 -27.52 -6.77 14.79
N SER A 12 -27.68 -6.93 13.47
CA SER A 12 -27.13 -8.08 12.74
C SER A 12 -25.83 -7.77 11.99
N LYS A 13 -24.85 -8.67 12.14
CA LYS A 13 -23.55 -8.57 11.45
C LYS A 13 -23.70 -8.59 9.92
N GLU A 14 -24.65 -9.37 9.41
CA GLU A 14 -24.90 -9.51 7.97
C GLU A 14 -25.40 -8.21 7.32
N GLU A 15 -26.26 -7.46 8.02
CA GLU A 15 -26.73 -6.16 7.55
C GLU A 15 -25.62 -5.11 7.59
N PHE A 16 -24.78 -5.12 8.64
CA PHE A 16 -23.59 -4.28 8.72
C PHE A 16 -22.60 -4.58 7.59
N GLU A 17 -22.32 -5.87 7.34
CA GLU A 17 -21.45 -6.28 6.24
C GLU A 17 -21.98 -5.83 4.89
N LYS A 18 -23.30 -5.89 4.67
CA LYS A 18 -23.94 -5.43 3.44
C LYS A 18 -23.88 -3.90 3.31
N ALA A 19 -24.14 -3.17 4.39
CA ALA A 19 -24.11 -1.70 4.43
C ALA A 19 -22.71 -1.13 4.19
N THR A 20 -21.68 -1.85 4.63
CA THR A 20 -20.28 -1.42 4.51
C THR A 20 -19.61 -1.89 3.21
N ARG A 21 -20.28 -2.65 2.34
CA ARG A 21 -19.66 -3.11 1.09
C ARG A 21 -19.17 -1.92 0.25
N PRO A 22 -17.90 -1.94 -0.18
CA PRO A 22 -17.38 -0.88 -1.02
C PRO A 22 -18.07 -0.91 -2.39
N ASN A 23 -18.29 0.27 -2.96
CA ASN A 23 -18.79 0.38 -4.33
C ASN A 23 -17.62 0.07 -5.29
N VAL A 24 -17.82 -0.88 -6.20
CA VAL A 24 -16.79 -1.27 -7.19
C VAL A 24 -16.31 -0.08 -8.01
N LEU A 25 -17.20 0.80 -8.45
CA LEU A 25 -16.82 1.99 -9.21
C LEU A 25 -16.02 2.99 -8.37
N ALA A 26 -16.38 3.16 -7.09
CA ALA A 26 -15.63 4.02 -6.18
C ALA A 26 -14.23 3.46 -5.93
N THR A 27 -14.13 2.15 -5.71
CA THR A 27 -12.85 1.43 -5.55
C THR A 27 -11.95 1.59 -6.78
N LEU A 28 -12.51 1.41 -7.99
CA LEU A 28 -11.77 1.59 -9.24
C LEU A 28 -11.33 3.05 -9.44
N SER A 29 -12.21 4.01 -9.13
CA SER A 29 -11.90 5.44 -9.23
C SER A 29 -10.80 5.85 -8.25
N LEU A 30 -10.85 5.36 -7.01
CA LEU A 30 -9.81 5.57 -6.01
C LEU A 30 -8.50 4.94 -6.47
N GLY A 31 -8.50 3.66 -6.87
CA GLY A 31 -7.31 2.98 -7.38
C GLY A 31 -6.67 3.71 -8.56
N ALA A 32 -7.47 4.15 -9.54
CA ALA A 32 -6.99 4.95 -10.67
C ALA A 32 -6.37 6.28 -10.22
N SER A 33 -6.96 6.94 -9.23
CA SER A 33 -6.42 8.19 -8.68
C SER A 33 -5.07 7.98 -7.98
N LEU A 34 -4.94 6.91 -7.20
CA LEU A 34 -3.70 6.56 -6.49
C LEU A 34 -2.59 6.19 -7.47
N MET A 35 -2.88 5.34 -8.46
CA MET A 35 -1.92 4.99 -9.51
C MET A 35 -1.52 6.21 -10.36
N GLY A 36 -2.47 7.09 -10.68
CA GLY A 36 -2.20 8.32 -11.41
C GLY A 36 -1.27 9.27 -10.66
N ALA A 37 -1.47 9.43 -9.33
CA ALA A 37 -0.58 10.21 -8.48
C ALA A 37 0.83 9.61 -8.43
N ALA A 38 0.95 8.31 -8.16
CA ALA A 38 2.23 7.61 -8.12
C ALA A 38 3.00 7.71 -9.45
N PHE A 39 2.31 7.50 -10.57
CA PHE A 39 2.91 7.58 -11.90
C PHE A 39 3.39 8.99 -12.24
N LYS A 40 2.59 10.02 -11.93
CA LYS A 40 2.95 11.42 -12.18
C LYS A 40 4.22 11.80 -11.40
N ALA A 41 4.27 11.45 -10.13
CA ALA A 41 5.44 11.69 -9.28
C ALA A 41 6.69 10.98 -9.81
N GLY A 42 6.57 9.69 -10.17
CA GLY A 42 7.69 8.93 -10.73
C GLY A 42 8.16 9.45 -12.10
N ALA A 43 7.24 9.92 -12.95
CA ALA A 43 7.59 10.53 -14.23
C ALA A 43 8.36 11.86 -14.04
N ILE A 44 7.98 12.67 -13.06
CA ILE A 44 8.67 13.92 -12.69
C ILE A 44 10.08 13.61 -12.18
N GLU A 45 10.23 12.61 -11.30
CA GLU A 45 11.53 12.17 -10.78
C GLU A 45 12.47 11.69 -11.91
N MET A 46 11.95 10.87 -12.83
CA MET A 46 12.69 10.40 -13.99
C MET A 46 13.12 11.57 -14.91
N TRP A 47 12.21 12.52 -15.20
CA TRP A 47 12.51 13.68 -16.03
C TRP A 47 13.52 14.65 -15.39
N SER A 48 13.43 14.87 -14.08
CA SER A 48 14.35 15.72 -13.33
C SER A 48 15.79 15.19 -13.34
N SER A 49 15.93 13.85 -13.24
CA SER A 49 17.21 13.15 -13.33
C SER A 49 17.89 13.29 -14.70
N PHE A 50 17.10 13.36 -15.78
CA PHE A 50 17.62 13.50 -17.15
C PHE A 50 18.08 14.92 -17.50
N LYS A 51 17.50 15.97 -16.89
CA LYS A 51 17.80 17.37 -17.29
C LYS A 51 18.79 18.10 -16.38
N LYS A 52 19.23 17.54 -15.24
CA LYS A 52 19.88 18.33 -14.15
C LYS A 52 19.12 19.64 -13.90
N ALA A 53 17.82 19.63 -14.12
CA ALA A 53 16.99 20.82 -14.03
C ALA A 53 16.46 20.88 -12.61
N ASP A 54 16.50 22.07 -12.04
CA ASP A 54 15.80 22.40 -10.81
C ASP A 54 14.30 22.34 -11.11
N VAL A 55 13.72 21.13 -11.02
CA VAL A 55 12.31 20.91 -11.30
C VAL A 55 11.54 21.40 -10.07
N THR A 56 11.17 22.67 -10.10
CA THR A 56 10.26 23.31 -9.14
C THR A 56 8.79 22.98 -9.41
N GLU A 57 8.47 22.13 -10.39
CA GLU A 57 7.18 21.40 -10.41
C GLU A 57 7.27 20.17 -9.51
N LYS A 58 7.68 20.38 -8.27
CA LYS A 58 7.50 19.36 -7.25
C LYS A 58 6.01 19.36 -6.90
N GLU A 59 5.35 18.21 -6.99
CA GLU A 59 4.02 18.02 -6.42
C GLU A 59 3.99 18.62 -5.01
N ASP A 60 3.05 19.54 -4.78
CA ASP A 60 2.72 20.25 -3.53
C ASP A 60 3.60 19.89 -2.33
N VAL A 61 4.89 20.27 -2.38
CA VAL A 61 5.88 20.00 -1.30
C VAL A 61 5.54 20.79 -0.05
N SER A 62 4.65 21.78 -0.22
CA SER A 62 3.97 22.54 0.82
C SER A 62 2.80 21.81 1.46
N TYR A 63 2.37 20.65 0.94
CA TYR A 63 1.27 19.92 1.55
C TYR A 63 1.73 19.31 2.87
N GLU A 64 1.30 19.95 3.96
CA GLU A 64 1.45 19.41 5.30
C GLU A 64 0.44 18.29 5.52
N ILE A 65 0.96 17.07 5.70
CA ILE A 65 0.18 15.89 6.06
C ILE A 65 -0.57 16.16 7.37
N ARG A 66 -1.90 16.08 7.31
CA ARG A 66 -2.80 16.45 8.39
C ARG A 66 -2.99 15.31 9.38
N ARG A 67 -3.07 14.07 8.91
CA ARG A 67 -3.27 12.91 9.79
C ARG A 67 -1.96 12.42 10.39
N GLU A 68 -1.96 12.19 11.70
CA GLU A 68 -0.77 11.74 12.44
C GLU A 68 -0.30 10.33 12.01
N ASP A 69 -1.22 9.41 11.70
CA ASP A 69 -0.90 8.05 11.26
C ASP A 69 -0.09 8.03 9.95
N ARG A 70 -0.24 9.07 9.12
CA ARG A 70 0.47 9.25 7.85
C ARG A 70 1.85 9.87 7.98
N LYS A 71 2.20 10.40 9.15
CA LYS A 71 3.56 10.88 9.46
C LYS A 71 4.53 9.75 9.80
N ALA A 72 4.05 8.51 9.91
CA ALA A 72 4.86 7.33 10.16
C ALA A 72 5.76 6.91 8.99
N LEU A 73 5.54 7.47 7.79
CA LEU A 73 6.41 7.24 6.63
C LEU A 73 7.70 8.05 6.79
N HIS A 74 8.83 7.35 6.84
CA HIS A 74 10.14 7.97 6.98
C HIS A 74 10.72 8.24 5.59
N GLU A 75 10.96 9.52 5.27
CA GLU A 75 11.54 9.96 4.00
C GLU A 75 10.95 9.25 2.76
N PRO A 76 9.62 9.29 2.57
CA PRO A 76 8.98 8.56 1.50
C PRO A 76 9.48 9.01 0.13
N LYS A 77 9.71 8.04 -0.77
CA LYS A 77 9.99 8.32 -2.19
C LYS A 77 8.87 9.17 -2.81
N PRO A 78 9.14 9.98 -3.85
CA PRO A 78 8.15 10.90 -4.42
C PRO A 78 6.81 10.23 -4.76
N HIS A 79 6.85 9.04 -5.37
CA HIS A 79 5.65 8.29 -5.74
C HIS A 79 4.86 7.79 -4.52
N VAL A 80 5.54 7.39 -3.42
CA VAL A 80 4.91 7.03 -2.15
C VAL A 80 4.31 8.27 -1.48
N GLN A 81 5.00 9.40 -1.52
CA GLN A 81 4.53 10.66 -0.95
C GLN A 81 3.27 11.17 -1.69
N ALA A 82 3.21 11.06 -3.01
CA ALA A 82 2.05 11.46 -3.82
C ALA A 82 0.78 10.66 -3.44
N VAL A 83 0.95 9.35 -3.24
CA VAL A 83 -0.09 8.45 -2.74
C VAL A 83 -0.49 8.85 -1.32
N ASN A 84 0.49 9.13 -0.44
CA ASN A 84 0.25 9.53 0.94
C ASN A 84 -0.59 10.81 1.03
N ILE A 85 -0.26 11.83 0.24
CA ILE A 85 -1.01 13.09 0.13
C ILE A 85 -2.43 12.83 -0.37
N THR A 86 -2.60 12.00 -1.39
CA THR A 86 -3.93 11.71 -1.97
C THR A 86 -4.85 11.04 -0.95
N LEU A 87 -4.30 10.12 -0.16
CA LEU A 87 -5.05 9.43 0.88
C LEU A 87 -5.31 10.33 2.11
N ASP A 88 -4.38 11.20 2.48
CA ASP A 88 -4.57 12.21 3.55
C ASP A 88 -5.72 13.17 3.19
N LYS A 89 -5.73 13.68 1.95
CA LYS A 89 -6.80 14.54 1.41
C LYS A 89 -8.18 13.85 1.42
N LYS A 90 -8.22 12.52 1.38
CA LYS A 90 -9.45 11.71 1.41
C LYS A 90 -9.82 11.23 2.82
N ASP A 91 -9.04 11.61 3.83
CA ASP A 91 -9.24 11.20 5.22
C ASP A 91 -9.27 9.67 5.38
N ILE A 92 -8.31 9.00 4.74
CA ILE A 92 -8.14 7.55 4.80
C ILE A 92 -6.99 7.23 5.76
N SER A 93 -7.17 6.25 6.63
CA SER A 93 -6.12 5.81 7.57
C SER A 93 -4.99 5.08 6.87
N LEU A 94 -3.81 5.10 7.50
CA LEU A 94 -2.69 4.24 7.14
C LEU A 94 -2.38 3.34 8.33
N SER A 95 -2.38 2.02 8.15
CA SER A 95 -1.99 1.12 9.25
C SER A 95 -0.49 1.21 9.50
N ALA A 96 -0.07 1.02 10.76
CA ALA A 96 1.35 1.05 11.12
C ALA A 96 2.17 0.00 10.32
N GLU A 97 1.56 -1.16 10.07
CA GLU A 97 2.16 -2.25 9.30
C GLU A 97 2.28 -1.89 7.80
N GLN A 98 1.33 -1.15 7.23
CA GLN A 98 1.49 -0.61 5.88
C GLN A 98 2.62 0.40 5.80
N ALA A 99 2.72 1.30 6.78
CA ALA A 99 3.82 2.26 6.86
C ALA A 99 5.18 1.56 6.93
N GLU A 100 5.30 0.48 7.72
CA GLU A 100 6.51 -0.32 7.83
C GLU A 100 6.86 -1.03 6.51
N ASN A 101 5.88 -1.60 5.82
CA ASN A 101 6.09 -2.23 4.53
C ASN A 101 6.60 -1.23 3.48
N PHE A 102 6.04 -0.01 3.43
CA PHE A 102 6.52 1.05 2.55
C PHE A 102 7.95 1.49 2.89
N ASN A 103 8.25 1.67 4.18
CA ASN A 103 9.60 2.04 4.62
C ASN A 103 10.63 0.94 4.24
N THR A 104 10.26 -0.34 4.39
CA THR A 104 11.10 -1.48 3.98
C THR A 104 11.34 -1.48 2.47
N GLN A 105 10.30 -1.22 1.67
CA GLN A 105 10.43 -1.16 0.22
C GLN A 105 11.34 0.00 -0.22
N ASN A 106 11.20 1.19 0.40
CA ASN A 106 12.08 2.33 0.14
C ASN A 106 13.56 2.00 0.40
N GLN A 107 13.86 1.33 1.53
CA GLN A 107 15.23 0.92 1.86
C GLN A 107 15.80 -0.07 0.82
N MET A 108 14.99 -1.02 0.36
CA MET A 108 15.42 -1.97 -0.66
C MET A 108 15.71 -1.30 -2.02
N GLU A 109 14.91 -0.30 -2.40
CA GLU A 109 15.15 0.49 -3.61
C GLU A 109 16.50 1.21 -3.53
N ASP A 110 16.81 1.81 -2.39
CA ASP A 110 18.10 2.47 -2.15
C ASP A 110 19.29 1.51 -2.16
N GLU A 111 19.14 0.33 -1.56
CA GLU A 111 20.23 -0.65 -1.43
C GLU A 111 20.57 -1.37 -2.74
N TYR A 112 19.56 -1.76 -3.53
CA TYR A 112 19.78 -2.77 -4.58
C TYR A 112 19.36 -2.36 -5.99
N GLN A 113 18.44 -1.40 -6.16
CA GLN A 113 17.86 -1.09 -7.48
C GLN A 113 18.93 -0.66 -8.51
N TYR A 114 19.96 0.06 -8.03
CA TYR A 114 21.05 0.58 -8.85
C TYR A 114 22.40 -0.09 -8.59
N SER A 115 22.41 -1.27 -7.93
CA SER A 115 23.65 -2.02 -7.71
C SER A 115 24.36 -2.26 -9.05
N PRO A 116 25.71 -2.14 -9.12
CA PRO A 116 26.46 -2.45 -10.34
C PRO A 116 26.41 -3.95 -10.69
N SER A 117 26.15 -4.82 -9.71
CA SER A 117 26.04 -6.27 -9.88
C SER A 117 24.70 -6.67 -10.50
N PHE A 118 24.74 -7.51 -11.54
CA PHE A 118 23.52 -8.09 -12.11
C PHE A 118 22.76 -8.94 -11.09
N ALA A 119 23.47 -9.77 -10.32
CA ALA A 119 22.87 -10.66 -9.33
C ALA A 119 22.14 -9.89 -8.22
N ASP A 120 22.63 -8.72 -7.83
CA ASP A 120 21.97 -7.89 -6.81
C ASP A 120 20.74 -7.18 -7.37
N ARG A 121 20.79 -6.73 -8.63
CA ARG A 121 19.62 -6.18 -9.33
C ARG A 121 18.54 -7.24 -9.53
N GLU A 122 18.91 -8.47 -9.89
CA GLU A 122 17.96 -9.59 -10.00
C GLU A 122 17.32 -9.91 -8.64
N ARG A 123 18.12 -10.00 -7.57
CA ARG A 123 17.63 -10.18 -6.19
C ARG A 123 16.67 -9.06 -5.77
N PHE A 124 16.94 -7.81 -6.16
CA PHE A 124 16.02 -6.70 -5.94
C PHE A 124 14.67 -6.96 -6.59
N PHE A 125 14.63 -7.24 -7.90
CA PHE A 125 13.38 -7.42 -8.63
C PHE A 125 12.52 -8.54 -8.05
N THR A 126 13.11 -9.69 -7.70
CA THR A 126 12.35 -10.79 -7.07
C THR A 126 11.80 -10.39 -5.71
N LYS A 127 12.61 -9.77 -4.86
CA LYS A 127 12.16 -9.35 -3.52
C LYS A 127 11.08 -8.27 -3.61
N ASP A 128 11.24 -7.32 -4.52
CA ASP A 128 10.29 -6.24 -4.77
C ASP A 128 8.94 -6.79 -5.24
N GLN A 129 8.92 -7.75 -6.17
CA GLN A 129 7.67 -8.43 -6.59
C GLN A 129 6.99 -9.21 -5.46
N LYS A 130 7.76 -9.91 -4.62
CA LYS A 130 7.22 -10.59 -3.43
C LYS A 130 6.62 -9.57 -2.45
N ARG A 131 7.27 -8.42 -2.28
CA ARG A 131 6.75 -7.33 -1.43
C ARG A 131 5.48 -6.70 -1.97
N GLU A 132 5.38 -6.43 -3.28
CA GLU A 132 4.13 -5.98 -3.90
C GLU A 132 2.97 -6.94 -3.62
N THR A 133 3.25 -8.26 -3.65
CA THR A 133 2.25 -9.28 -3.32
C THR A 133 1.82 -9.19 -1.85
N ALA A 134 2.78 -9.15 -0.93
CA ALA A 134 2.50 -9.06 0.50
C ALA A 134 1.73 -7.77 0.87
N ILE A 135 2.11 -6.64 0.27
CA ILE A 135 1.42 -5.36 0.47
C ILE A 135 -0.01 -5.45 -0.07
N ALA A 136 -0.21 -6.00 -1.27
CA ALA A 136 -1.55 -6.18 -1.84
C ALA A 136 -2.42 -7.07 -0.93
N GLU A 137 -1.92 -8.25 -0.55
CA GLU A 137 -2.63 -9.18 0.34
C GLU A 137 -3.00 -8.52 1.66
N ARG A 138 -2.10 -7.70 2.23
CA ARG A 138 -2.38 -6.99 3.47
C ARG A 138 -3.48 -5.95 3.32
N PHE A 139 -3.46 -5.17 2.24
CA PHE A 139 -4.55 -4.25 1.92
C PHE A 139 -5.90 -4.97 1.76
N ASN A 140 -5.88 -6.16 1.17
CA ASN A 140 -7.09 -6.98 1.04
C ASN A 140 -7.58 -7.50 2.41
N LEU A 141 -6.66 -7.98 3.25
CA LEU A 141 -6.95 -8.43 4.61
C LEU A 141 -7.60 -7.31 5.43
N GLU A 142 -7.02 -6.11 5.42
CA GLU A 142 -7.58 -4.95 6.14
C GLU A 142 -8.99 -4.59 5.66
N ALA A 143 -9.26 -4.69 4.34
CA ALA A 143 -10.60 -4.49 3.81
C ALA A 143 -11.61 -5.58 4.20
N ASP A 144 -11.13 -6.80 4.45
CA ASP A 144 -11.95 -7.94 4.84
C ASP A 144 -12.17 -7.98 6.36
N GLU A 145 -11.22 -7.45 7.15
CA GLU A 145 -11.29 -7.36 8.61
C GLU A 145 -11.99 -6.09 9.11
N ALA A 146 -12.03 -5.01 8.32
CA ALA A 146 -12.67 -3.75 8.71
C ALA A 146 -14.11 -3.93 9.27
N PRO A 147 -15.00 -4.77 8.70
CA PRO A 147 -16.29 -5.03 9.31
C PRO A 147 -16.21 -5.53 10.74
N ASN A 148 -15.27 -6.43 11.05
CA ASN A 148 -15.10 -6.96 12.40
C ASN A 148 -14.57 -5.91 13.37
N LYS A 149 -13.77 -4.96 12.89
CA LYS A 149 -13.21 -3.85 13.68
C LYS A 149 -14.28 -2.83 14.10
N PHE A 150 -15.24 -2.54 13.22
CA PHE A 150 -16.27 -1.51 13.45
C PHE A 150 -17.63 -2.06 13.89
N PHE A 151 -17.87 -3.36 13.68
CA PHE A 151 -19.11 -3.97 14.14
C PHE A 151 -19.13 -4.03 15.67
N LYS A 152 -20.13 -3.37 16.24
CA LYS A 152 -20.47 -3.36 17.66
C LYS A 152 -21.99 -3.38 17.78
N GLU A 153 -22.48 -3.80 18.95
CA GLU A 153 -23.92 -4.02 19.20
C GLU A 153 -24.78 -2.78 18.89
N ASP A 154 -24.23 -1.59 19.15
CA ASP A 154 -24.84 -0.29 18.84
C ASP A 154 -23.97 0.54 17.88
N TYR A 155 -23.80 0.07 16.64
CA TYR A 155 -23.06 0.85 15.63
C TYR A 155 -23.90 2.01 15.07
N THR A 156 -23.22 3.10 14.73
CA THR A 156 -23.85 4.33 14.21
C THR A 156 -23.60 4.52 12.72
N GLU A 157 -24.20 5.58 12.14
CA GLU A 157 -23.98 5.92 10.72
C GLU A 157 -22.52 6.28 10.47
N GLU A 158 -21.86 6.90 11.47
CA GLU A 158 -20.43 7.21 11.43
C GLU A 158 -19.57 5.95 11.35
N ASP A 159 -19.88 4.91 12.14
CA ASP A 159 -19.14 3.63 12.09
C ASP A 159 -19.27 2.95 10.72
N VAL A 160 -20.46 3.00 10.11
CA VAL A 160 -20.69 2.48 8.75
C VAL A 160 -19.88 3.27 7.73
N ALA A 161 -19.86 4.59 7.84
CA ALA A 161 -19.14 5.46 6.92
C ALA A 161 -17.62 5.25 7.00
N ILE A 162 -17.07 5.15 8.22
CA ILE A 162 -15.64 4.90 8.44
C ILE A 162 -15.27 3.50 7.95
N CYS A 163 -16.05 2.47 8.30
CA CYS A 163 -15.80 1.11 7.81
C CYS A 163 -15.80 1.07 6.29
N LYS A 164 -16.79 1.69 5.64
CA LYS A 164 -16.85 1.74 4.18
C LYS A 164 -15.64 2.43 3.55
N LYS A 165 -15.14 3.53 4.14
CA LYS A 165 -13.90 4.20 3.71
C LYS A 165 -12.69 3.27 3.83
N GLU A 166 -12.52 2.58 4.98
CA GLU A 166 -11.40 1.63 5.17
C GLU A 166 -11.46 0.47 4.17
N ARG A 167 -12.66 -0.07 3.91
CA ARG A 167 -12.84 -1.14 2.91
C ARG A 167 -12.54 -0.69 1.49
N GLU A 168 -13.01 0.50 1.11
CA GLU A 168 -12.74 1.07 -0.21
C GLU A 168 -11.24 1.32 -0.40
N ALA A 169 -10.59 1.89 0.62
CA ALA A 169 -9.15 2.11 0.63
C ALA A 169 -8.34 0.81 0.53
N GLY A 170 -8.69 -0.21 1.33
CA GLY A 170 -8.02 -1.50 1.30
C GLY A 170 -8.20 -2.21 -0.04
N LYS A 171 -9.41 -2.24 -0.61
CA LYS A 171 -9.60 -2.83 -1.95
C LYS A 171 -8.89 -2.03 -3.05
N ALA A 172 -8.84 -0.70 -2.95
CA ALA A 172 -8.08 0.13 -3.89
C ALA A 172 -6.58 -0.10 -3.77
N GLY A 173 -6.04 -0.20 -2.55
CA GLY A 173 -4.64 -0.53 -2.30
C GLY A 173 -4.26 -1.91 -2.86
N TRP A 174 -5.09 -2.93 -2.62
CA TRP A 174 -4.90 -4.27 -3.20
C TRP A 174 -4.84 -4.22 -4.73
N LEU A 175 -5.78 -3.49 -5.36
CA LEU A 175 -5.80 -3.33 -6.81
C LEU A 175 -4.53 -2.66 -7.34
N CYS A 176 -4.11 -1.55 -6.73
CA CYS A 176 -2.91 -0.81 -7.12
C CYS A 176 -1.66 -1.70 -7.07
N HIS A 177 -1.43 -2.37 -5.94
CA HIS A 177 -0.25 -3.21 -5.76
C HIS A 177 -0.27 -4.48 -6.61
N THR A 178 -1.47 -5.02 -6.90
CA THR A 178 -1.62 -6.11 -7.89
C THR A 178 -1.21 -5.65 -9.30
N ILE A 179 -1.63 -4.45 -9.70
CA ILE A 179 -1.25 -3.87 -11.00
C ILE A 179 0.24 -3.54 -11.04
N PHE A 180 0.81 -2.97 -9.98
CA PHE A 180 2.24 -2.67 -9.90
C PHE A 180 3.09 -3.92 -9.98
N LYS A 181 2.70 -5.01 -9.29
CA LYS A 181 3.34 -6.32 -9.46
C LYS A 181 3.32 -6.77 -10.92
N ALA A 182 2.17 -6.72 -11.58
CA ALA A 182 2.04 -7.14 -12.98
C ALA A 182 2.91 -6.29 -13.92
N ALA A 183 2.96 -4.98 -13.70
CA ALA A 183 3.83 -4.07 -14.44
C ALA A 183 5.32 -4.40 -14.20
N LYS A 184 5.72 -4.61 -12.94
CA LYS A 184 7.09 -4.98 -12.55
C LYS A 184 7.51 -6.33 -13.13
N ASN A 185 6.61 -7.31 -13.22
CA ASN A 185 6.86 -8.59 -13.90
C ASN A 185 7.17 -8.37 -15.39
N THR A 186 6.40 -7.52 -16.06
CA THR A 186 6.60 -7.20 -17.49
C THR A 186 7.96 -6.50 -17.72
N VAL A 187 8.33 -5.57 -16.84
CA VAL A 187 9.62 -4.86 -16.93
C VAL A 187 10.80 -5.78 -16.63
N HIS A 188 10.68 -6.69 -15.64
CA HIS A 188 11.73 -7.65 -15.29
C HIS A 188 12.10 -8.53 -16.48
N MET A 189 11.10 -9.07 -17.19
CA MET A 189 11.32 -9.86 -18.40
C MET A 189 12.12 -9.10 -19.47
N ASN A 190 11.83 -7.80 -19.65
CA ASN A 190 12.51 -6.96 -20.64
C ASN A 190 13.93 -6.52 -20.22
N ARG A 191 14.18 -6.32 -18.92
CA ARG A 191 15.49 -5.83 -18.41
C ARG A 191 16.51 -6.93 -18.16
N CYS A 192 16.06 -8.08 -17.66
CA CYS A 192 16.94 -9.19 -17.30
C CYS A 192 17.05 -10.22 -18.43
N GLY A 193 16.23 -10.14 -19.49
CA GLY A 193 16.27 -11.06 -20.62
C GLY A 193 15.86 -12.49 -20.27
N ILE A 194 15.19 -12.68 -19.12
CA ILE A 194 14.79 -13.99 -18.63
C ILE A 194 13.27 -14.12 -18.74
N TYR A 195 12.80 -15.12 -19.49
CA TYR A 195 11.47 -15.73 -19.32
C TYR A 195 11.47 -16.59 -18.05
N SER A 196 11.88 -16.01 -16.93
CA SER A 196 12.13 -16.83 -15.76
C SER A 196 10.82 -17.19 -15.09
N ASP A 197 10.31 -18.37 -15.41
CA ASP A 197 9.70 -19.25 -14.42
C ASP A 197 10.73 -19.68 -13.35
N PHE A 198 11.72 -18.84 -12.99
CA PHE A 198 12.57 -19.03 -11.82
C PHE A 198 11.70 -18.79 -10.57
N GLN A 199 10.86 -19.77 -10.31
CA GLN A 199 10.68 -20.38 -9.01
C GLN A 199 12.07 -20.77 -8.48
N PHE A 200 12.89 -19.80 -8.05
CA PHE A 200 14.01 -20.12 -7.17
C PHE A 200 13.40 -20.60 -5.85
N GLY A 201 13.19 -21.93 -5.79
CA GLY A 201 12.95 -22.73 -4.60
C GLY A 201 12.15 -22.04 -3.51
N ASP A 202 10.83 -21.98 -3.71
CA ASP A 202 9.87 -21.49 -2.71
C ASP A 202 9.96 -22.22 -1.36
N GLU A 203 10.67 -23.34 -1.25
CA GLU A 203 10.81 -24.05 0.02
C GLU A 203 12.04 -23.63 0.86
N HIS A 204 13.17 -23.27 0.24
CA HIS A 204 14.41 -23.01 1.00
C HIS A 204 14.53 -21.56 1.49
N ILE A 205 13.93 -20.60 0.77
CA ILE A 205 13.84 -19.22 1.24
C ILE A 205 12.73 -19.06 2.28
N ASP A 206 11.61 -19.77 2.14
CA ASP A 206 10.57 -19.80 3.18
C ASP A 206 11.08 -20.43 4.48
N ILE A 207 11.96 -21.43 4.41
CA ILE A 207 12.69 -21.98 5.58
C ILE A 207 13.70 -20.96 6.12
N ALA A 208 14.43 -20.24 5.27
CA ALA A 208 15.40 -19.24 5.71
C ALA A 208 14.73 -17.98 6.32
N ILE A 209 13.53 -17.63 5.86
CA ILE A 209 12.72 -16.54 6.42
C ILE A 209 12.01 -17.01 7.70
N LYS A 210 11.42 -18.22 7.74
CA LYS A 210 10.90 -18.81 9.00
C LYS A 210 11.96 -18.95 10.10
N ASN A 211 13.20 -19.25 9.73
CA ASN A 211 14.31 -19.45 10.67
C ASN A 211 15.18 -18.19 10.85
N SER A 212 14.87 -17.09 10.16
CA SER A 212 15.53 -15.81 10.37
C SER A 212 15.01 -15.20 11.67
N THR A 213 15.91 -14.84 12.58
CA THR A 213 15.56 -14.08 13.80
C THR A 213 14.94 -12.72 13.51
N GLN A 214 15.01 -12.24 12.26
CA GLN A 214 14.40 -11.00 11.80
C GLN A 214 12.90 -11.16 11.42
N PHE A 215 12.41 -12.41 11.31
CA PHE A 215 11.04 -12.76 10.92
C PHE A 215 10.43 -13.86 11.83
N ASP A 216 10.94 -14.02 13.05
CA ASP A 216 10.41 -14.96 14.04
C ASP A 216 9.15 -14.37 14.71
N PHE A 217 7.98 -14.66 14.13
CA PHE A 217 6.67 -14.17 14.58
C PHE A 217 6.22 -14.72 15.94
N ASN A 218 6.99 -15.62 16.57
CA ASN A 218 6.67 -16.19 17.89
C ASN A 218 7.40 -15.50 19.06
N LYS A 219 8.23 -14.49 18.83
CA LYS A 219 8.78 -13.68 19.93
C LYS A 219 7.93 -12.44 20.19
N GLN A 220 6.78 -12.67 20.82
CA GLN A 220 6.20 -11.68 21.71
C GLN A 220 6.58 -12.04 23.15
N SER A 221 7.44 -11.22 23.74
CA SER A 221 7.58 -11.05 25.19
C SER A 221 7.78 -9.57 25.47
#